data_AF-A0A0N0E8V7-F1
#
_entry.id   AF-A0A0N0E8V7-F1
#
_cell.length_a   1.000
_cell.length_b   1.000
_cell.length_c   1.000
_cell.angle_alpha   90.00
_cell.angle_beta   90.00
_cell.angle_gamma   90.00
#
_symmetry.space_group_name_H-M   'P 1'
#
loop_
_entity.id
_entity.type
_entity.pdbx_description
1 polymer ?
#
loop_
_entity_poly.entity_id
_entity_poly.type
_entity_poly.pdbx_seq_one_letter_code
_entity_poly.pdbx_strand_id
1 'polypeptide(L)'
;MDIQPISSIECVLLHNRFSPMALDRIKGEIASIAAKIGCRGDCLMILDENRQTVFTVGDYRIAIHQEDNALPIEGFGGCLPQPITKMMMPDAEQRVANHSANSFVTVTRNPALRDYEIAPAIDDEASGNFISTRDSLRAMSLAYWIADALHRNNPACTFHWLPSDHLVPPQTFELAGASASLTSFFIRPYLYSSDGYINEKNAVGLVANGSQYLLPKPVIFKEAQVSYDWMIKRAIQFIDRAIKADRVPANGSPFGVDEGEIIEVFHQPPEPANPMGSYLLVPRNVPQFGIKGGLHSVLKEDSYQKDQEERSRQRLNENDPIDLAILNALRERMEKASEPTPLPRVKDRRMGPRETHEAATFGRRKTFGKR
;
A
#
# COMPACT_ATOMS: atom_id res chain seq x y z
N MET A 1 16.71 -0.26 -3.10
CA MET A 1 15.72 -0.37 -4.20
C MET A 1 14.96 0.94 -4.40
N ASP A 2 14.60 1.28 -5.64
CA ASP A 2 13.71 2.41 -5.96
C ASP A 2 12.24 2.00 -5.83
N ILE A 3 11.39 2.92 -5.39
CA ILE A 3 9.98 2.66 -5.06
C ILE A 3 9.06 3.67 -5.74
N GLN A 4 7.74 3.46 -5.63
CA GLN A 4 6.79 4.50 -6.01
C GLN A 4 7.02 5.75 -5.14
N PRO A 5 7.15 6.95 -5.73
CA PRO A 5 7.33 8.18 -4.97
C PRO A 5 6.19 8.40 -3.98
N ILE A 6 6.54 8.75 -2.74
CA ILE A 6 5.60 9.20 -1.71
C ILE A 6 6.07 10.54 -1.16
N SER A 7 5.16 11.51 -1.06
CA SER A 7 5.47 12.91 -0.70
C SER A 7 5.58 13.12 0.82
N SER A 8 4.77 12.40 1.58
CA SER A 8 4.68 12.52 3.04
C SER A 8 4.35 11.18 3.67
N ILE A 9 4.85 10.97 4.88
CA ILE A 9 4.39 9.90 5.77
C ILE A 9 3.57 10.54 6.87
N GLU A 10 2.30 10.14 6.98
CA GLU A 10 1.36 10.74 7.92
C GLU A 10 0.71 9.67 8.80
N CYS A 11 0.72 9.92 10.11
CA CYS A 11 0.03 9.12 11.10
C CYS A 11 -0.87 10.01 11.95
N VAL A 12 -2.15 9.65 12.02
CA VAL A 12 -3.13 10.34 12.86
C VAL A 12 -3.48 9.47 14.05
N LEU A 13 -3.45 10.07 15.22
CA LEU A 13 -3.88 9.49 16.47
C LEU A 13 -5.22 10.10 16.85
N LEU A 14 -6.23 9.28 17.06
CA LEU A 14 -7.53 9.74 17.56
C LEU A 14 -7.59 9.49 19.06
N HIS A 15 -8.06 10.47 19.83
CA HIS A 15 -8.09 10.40 21.28
C HIS A 15 -9.50 10.67 21.82
N ASN A 16 -9.87 9.97 22.90
CA ASN A 16 -11.12 10.24 23.61
C ASN A 16 -11.03 11.43 24.57
N ARG A 17 -9.82 11.99 24.75
CA ARG A 17 -9.55 13.16 25.59
C ARG A 17 -8.40 13.97 25.01
N PHE A 18 -8.42 15.27 25.22
CA PHE A 18 -7.29 16.13 24.85
C PHE A 18 -6.28 16.22 25.99
N SER A 19 -5.07 15.74 25.77
CA SER A 19 -3.93 15.88 26.68
C SER A 19 -2.66 16.04 25.83
N PRO A 20 -2.37 17.25 25.33
CA PRO A 20 -1.26 17.46 24.41
C PRO A 20 0.09 17.20 25.09
N MET A 21 1.09 16.83 24.31
CA MET A 21 2.44 16.66 24.83
C MET A 21 3.13 18.03 24.84
N ALA A 22 3.85 18.34 25.92
CA ALA A 22 4.61 19.58 26.00
C ALA A 22 5.71 19.64 24.92
N LEU A 23 5.94 20.83 24.38
CA LEU A 23 6.85 21.08 23.27
C LEU A 23 8.28 20.58 23.51
N ASP A 24 8.85 20.87 24.66
CA ASP A 24 10.21 20.43 25.03
C ASP A 24 10.32 18.91 25.07
N ARG A 25 9.24 18.23 25.48
CA ARG A 25 9.18 16.76 25.48
C ARG A 25 9.10 16.22 24.07
N ILE A 26 8.29 16.81 23.18
CA ILE A 26 8.22 16.44 21.75
C ILE A 26 9.61 16.57 21.12
N LYS A 27 10.29 17.70 21.32
CA LYS A 27 11.65 17.94 20.80
C LYS A 27 12.63 16.87 21.28
N GLY A 28 12.60 16.56 22.57
CA GLY A 28 13.47 15.54 23.18
C GLY A 28 13.22 14.13 22.64
N GLU A 29 11.95 13.74 22.47
CA GLU A 29 11.58 12.46 21.87
C GLU A 29 12.03 12.38 20.41
N ILE A 30 11.77 13.40 19.60
CA ILE A 30 12.22 13.46 18.19
C ILE A 30 13.75 13.32 18.11
N ALA A 31 14.51 14.07 18.90
CA ALA A 31 15.97 13.98 18.91
C ALA A 31 16.46 12.58 19.30
N SER A 32 15.88 11.99 20.34
CA SER A 32 16.21 10.63 20.80
C SER A 32 15.90 9.57 19.76
N ILE A 33 14.72 9.63 19.12
CA ILE A 33 14.30 8.70 18.07
C ILE A 33 15.20 8.86 16.83
N ALA A 34 15.43 10.09 16.39
CA ALA A 34 16.26 10.39 15.23
C ALA A 34 17.68 9.84 15.41
N ALA A 35 18.28 9.99 16.59
CA ALA A 35 19.57 9.40 16.92
C ALA A 35 19.54 7.87 16.84
N LYS A 36 18.51 7.21 17.39
CA LYS A 36 18.36 5.74 17.36
C LYS A 36 18.22 5.17 15.95
N ILE A 37 17.53 5.87 15.05
CA ILE A 37 17.33 5.43 13.65
C ILE A 37 18.46 5.89 12.72
N GLY A 38 19.49 6.57 13.26
CA GLY A 38 20.69 6.99 12.54
C GLY A 38 20.48 8.19 11.61
N CYS A 39 19.55 9.09 11.94
CA CYS A 39 19.50 10.42 11.34
C CYS A 39 20.73 11.23 11.77
N ARG A 40 21.23 12.09 10.89
CA ARG A 40 22.34 13.01 11.19
C ARG A 40 21.81 14.38 11.57
N GLY A 41 22.57 15.14 12.35
CA GLY A 41 22.26 16.51 12.72
C GLY A 41 21.38 16.64 13.96
N ASP A 42 21.31 17.88 14.45
CA ASP A 42 20.51 18.22 15.63
C ASP A 42 19.03 18.38 15.27
N CYS A 43 18.18 18.16 16.27
CA CYS A 43 16.75 18.44 16.16
C CYS A 43 16.51 19.94 16.38
N LEU A 44 16.20 20.66 15.31
CA LEU A 44 15.91 22.10 15.33
C LEU A 44 14.41 22.35 15.17
N MET A 45 13.88 23.30 15.94
CA MET A 45 12.50 23.75 15.84
C MET A 45 12.47 25.04 15.01
N ILE A 46 11.55 25.12 14.03
CA ILE A 46 11.54 26.21 13.03
C ILE A 46 10.31 27.10 13.15
N LEU A 47 9.16 26.51 13.46
CA LEU A 47 7.89 27.24 13.47
C LEU A 47 7.01 26.72 14.61
N ASP A 48 6.45 27.65 15.38
CA ASP A 48 5.37 27.44 16.34
C ASP A 48 4.26 28.45 16.03
N GLU A 49 3.59 28.26 14.89
CA GLU A 49 2.45 29.08 14.50
C GLU A 49 1.19 28.19 14.49
N ASN A 50 0.15 28.63 15.20
CA ASN A 50 -1.19 28.03 15.16
C ASN A 50 -1.28 26.54 15.55
N ARG A 51 -0.63 26.11 16.65
CA ARG A 51 -0.70 24.72 17.17
C ARG A 51 -0.09 23.67 16.25
N GLN A 52 0.63 24.07 15.20
CA GLN A 52 1.46 23.20 14.39
C GLN A 52 2.91 23.51 14.70
N THR A 53 3.59 22.56 15.33
CA THR A 53 5.00 22.68 15.63
C THR A 53 5.80 21.94 14.57
N VAL A 54 6.80 22.62 14.01
CA VAL A 54 7.66 22.05 12.96
C VAL A 54 9.08 21.89 13.47
N PHE A 55 9.60 20.68 13.30
CA PHE A 55 10.96 20.28 13.60
C PHE A 55 11.69 19.83 12.35
N THR A 56 13.01 19.85 12.42
CA THR A 56 13.90 19.32 11.38
C THR A 56 15.01 18.50 11.99
N VAL A 57 15.34 17.41 11.32
CA VAL A 57 16.46 16.54 11.68
C VAL A 57 16.94 15.78 10.45
N GLY A 58 18.21 15.94 10.09
CA GLY A 58 18.78 15.40 8.86
C GLY A 58 18.02 15.89 7.62
N ASP A 59 17.59 14.96 6.77
CA ASP A 59 16.85 15.26 5.53
C ASP A 59 15.31 15.33 5.76
N TYR A 60 14.86 15.38 7.02
CA TYR A 60 13.44 15.25 7.36
C TYR A 60 12.90 16.53 8.01
N ARG A 61 11.72 16.94 7.54
CA ARG A 61 10.85 17.90 8.22
C ARG A 61 9.73 17.12 8.90
N ILE A 62 9.49 17.43 10.16
CA ILE A 62 8.51 16.75 11.01
C ILE A 62 7.53 17.80 11.52
N ALA A 63 6.27 17.70 11.13
CA ALA A 63 5.21 18.52 11.70
C ALA A 63 4.41 17.71 12.71
N ILE A 64 4.19 18.28 13.88
CA ILE A 64 3.33 17.76 14.93
C ILE A 64 2.20 18.75 15.14
N HIS A 65 0.98 18.24 15.06
CA HIS A 65 -0.22 19.02 15.29
C HIS A 65 -1.08 18.31 16.33
N GLN A 66 -1.59 19.02 17.33
CA GLN A 66 -2.42 18.45 18.38
C GLN A 66 -3.64 19.35 18.61
N GLU A 67 -4.83 18.80 18.44
CA GLU A 67 -6.08 19.56 18.55
C GLU A 67 -7.10 18.89 19.47
N ASP A 68 -7.96 19.72 20.07
CA ASP A 68 -9.03 19.38 20.99
C ASP A 68 -10.40 19.21 20.30
N ASN A 69 -10.38 18.91 19.01
CA ASN A 69 -11.56 18.68 18.17
C ASN A 69 -11.53 17.27 17.55
N ALA A 70 -12.73 16.76 17.27
CA ALA A 70 -12.90 15.55 16.48
C ALA A 70 -12.66 15.87 14.99
N LEU A 71 -12.08 14.91 14.27
CA LEU A 71 -12.02 14.91 12.82
C LEU A 71 -13.37 14.49 12.21
N PRO A 72 -13.75 15.04 11.05
CA PRO A 72 -14.94 14.62 10.32
C PRO A 72 -14.88 13.13 9.93
N ILE A 73 -16.00 12.41 10.06
CA ILE A 73 -16.07 10.97 9.76
C ILE A 73 -15.82 10.67 8.27
N GLU A 74 -16.12 11.63 7.40
CA GLU A 74 -15.93 11.56 5.96
C GLU A 74 -14.46 11.32 5.59
N GLY A 75 -13.53 11.81 6.42
CA GLY A 75 -12.09 11.57 6.27
C GLY A 75 -11.68 10.10 6.37
N PHE A 76 -12.55 9.23 6.88
CA PHE A 76 -12.30 7.80 7.07
C PHE A 76 -13.08 6.91 6.09
N GLY A 77 -13.70 7.48 5.06
CA GLY A 77 -14.51 6.75 4.07
C GLY A 77 -13.73 5.70 3.27
N GLY A 78 -12.41 5.85 3.14
CA GLY A 78 -11.55 4.88 2.45
C GLY A 78 -11.28 3.61 3.27
N CYS A 79 -11.31 3.71 4.60
CA CYS A 79 -10.85 2.65 5.50
C CYS A 79 -11.97 2.01 6.34
N LEU A 80 -12.98 2.75 6.78
CA LEU A 80 -14.10 2.23 7.58
C LEU A 80 -14.91 1.12 6.87
N PRO A 81 -15.27 1.25 5.58
CA PRO A 81 -16.09 0.25 4.90
C PRO A 81 -15.35 -1.07 4.62
N GLN A 82 -14.02 -1.08 4.76
CA GLN A 82 -13.19 -2.21 4.34
C GLN A 82 -13.44 -3.45 5.21
N PRO A 83 -13.60 -4.64 4.63
CA PRO A 83 -13.78 -5.88 5.39
C PRO A 83 -12.69 -6.13 6.43
N ILE A 84 -11.43 -5.85 6.09
CA ILE A 84 -10.29 -6.05 6.99
C ILE A 84 -10.40 -5.17 8.25
N THR A 85 -10.87 -3.94 8.12
CA THR A 85 -11.07 -3.01 9.23
C THR A 85 -12.10 -3.57 10.19
N LYS A 86 -13.22 -4.07 9.68
CA LYS A 86 -14.28 -4.68 10.49
C LYS A 86 -13.84 -5.97 11.18
N MET A 87 -12.93 -6.72 10.56
CA MET A 87 -12.34 -7.92 11.16
C MET A 87 -11.36 -7.61 12.28
N MET A 88 -10.47 -6.64 12.07
CA MET A 88 -9.40 -6.28 13.03
C MET A 88 -9.90 -5.37 14.16
N MET A 89 -10.92 -4.56 13.89
CA MET A 89 -11.47 -3.57 14.81
C MET A 89 -13.00 -3.45 14.58
N PRO A 90 -13.80 -4.39 15.11
CA PRO A 90 -15.25 -4.40 14.91
C PRO A 90 -15.97 -3.13 15.39
N ASP A 91 -15.37 -2.39 16.31
CA ASP A 91 -15.87 -1.14 16.89
C ASP A 91 -15.25 0.13 16.23
N ALA A 92 -14.65 0.00 15.04
CA ALA A 92 -13.96 1.09 14.33
C ALA A 92 -14.81 2.35 14.16
N GLU A 93 -16.04 2.20 13.65
CA GLU A 93 -16.97 3.31 13.44
C GLU A 93 -17.28 4.04 14.75
N GLN A 94 -17.46 3.29 15.85
CA GLN A 94 -17.74 3.87 17.16
C GLN A 94 -16.52 4.60 17.74
N ARG A 95 -15.30 4.08 17.54
CA ARG A 95 -14.06 4.78 17.94
C ARG A 95 -13.89 6.10 17.20
N VAL A 96 -14.11 6.09 15.88
CA VAL A 96 -14.06 7.28 15.04
C VAL A 96 -15.19 8.25 15.40
N ALA A 97 -16.40 7.78 15.71
CA ALA A 97 -17.50 8.68 16.09
C ALA A 97 -17.30 9.33 17.47
N ASN A 98 -16.66 8.63 18.40
CA ASN A 98 -16.58 9.06 19.81
C ASN A 98 -15.29 9.76 20.20
N HIS A 99 -14.29 9.82 19.32
CA HIS A 99 -13.07 10.59 19.61
C HIS A 99 -13.41 12.09 19.70
N SER A 100 -12.67 12.81 20.53
CA SER A 100 -12.90 14.24 20.78
C SER A 100 -11.66 15.10 20.51
N ALA A 101 -10.54 14.47 20.20
CA ALA A 101 -9.26 15.12 20.01
C ALA A 101 -8.39 14.29 19.05
N ASN A 102 -7.42 14.92 18.42
CA ASN A 102 -6.53 14.26 17.48
C ASN A 102 -5.08 14.76 17.60
N SER A 103 -4.15 13.97 17.10
CA SER A 103 -2.77 14.40 16.88
C SER A 103 -2.27 13.88 15.52
N PHE A 104 -1.59 14.73 14.75
CA PHE A 104 -0.97 14.38 13.49
C PHE A 104 0.55 14.36 13.65
N VAL A 105 1.16 13.32 13.07
CA VAL A 105 2.60 13.23 12.83
C VAL A 105 2.80 13.18 11.33
N THR A 106 3.39 14.24 10.77
CA THR A 106 3.71 14.33 9.35
C THR A 106 5.21 14.39 9.17
N VAL A 107 5.77 13.48 8.39
CA VAL A 107 7.19 13.45 8.02
C VAL A 107 7.30 13.68 6.52
N THR A 108 7.96 14.76 6.11
CA THR A 108 8.29 15.05 4.71
C THR A 108 9.79 15.06 4.51
N ARG A 109 10.21 14.79 3.27
CA ARG A 109 11.62 14.89 2.89
C ARG A 109 11.94 16.34 2.54
N ASN A 110 13.01 16.86 3.11
CA ASN A 110 13.59 18.12 2.68
C ASN A 110 15.13 18.00 2.66
N PRO A 111 15.70 17.64 1.50
CA PRO A 111 17.15 17.47 1.34
C PRO A 111 17.94 18.75 1.56
N ALA A 112 17.31 19.93 1.42
CA ALA A 112 17.98 21.20 1.63
C ALA A 112 18.41 21.40 3.09
N LEU A 113 17.94 20.57 4.03
CA LEU A 113 18.27 20.67 5.46
C LEU A 113 19.59 19.99 5.84
N ARG A 114 20.18 19.20 4.94
CA ARG A 114 21.35 18.37 5.22
C ARG A 114 22.61 19.17 5.63
N ASP A 115 22.70 20.42 5.17
CA ASP A 115 23.92 21.23 5.21
C ASP A 115 23.79 22.49 6.10
N TYR A 116 22.70 22.67 6.85
CA TYR A 116 22.48 23.87 7.65
C TYR A 116 22.56 23.60 9.16
N GLU A 117 23.46 24.32 9.85
CA GLU A 117 23.49 24.41 11.32
C GLU A 117 22.32 25.25 11.88
N ILE A 118 21.71 26.09 11.04
CA ILE A 118 20.58 26.95 11.36
C ILE A 118 19.53 26.74 10.27
N ALA A 119 18.39 26.16 10.64
CA ALA A 119 17.35 25.86 9.68
C ALA A 119 16.84 27.15 9.00
N PRO A 120 16.96 27.29 7.67
CA PRO A 120 16.41 28.45 6.97
C PRO A 120 14.89 28.49 7.12
N ALA A 121 14.26 29.65 6.93
CA ALA A 121 12.81 29.73 6.77
C ALA A 121 12.43 28.88 5.55
N ILE A 122 11.91 27.68 5.80
CA ILE A 122 11.66 26.68 4.77
C ILE A 122 10.38 27.05 4.03
N ASP A 123 10.48 27.25 2.73
CA ASP A 123 9.33 27.27 1.83
C ASP A 123 8.86 25.82 1.58
N ASP A 124 7.54 25.56 1.67
CA ASP A 124 6.98 24.21 1.50
C ASP A 124 7.30 23.62 0.11
N GLU A 125 7.64 24.46 -0.87
CA GLU A 125 8.06 24.10 -2.24
C GLU A 125 9.38 23.30 -2.32
N ALA A 126 10.21 23.29 -1.26
CA ALA A 126 11.45 22.51 -1.22
C ALA A 126 11.26 21.03 -0.84
N SER A 127 10.02 20.59 -0.60
CA SER A 127 9.72 19.22 -0.18
C SER A 127 9.95 18.22 -1.32
N GLY A 128 10.81 17.23 -1.09
CA GLY A 128 11.08 16.14 -2.03
C GLY A 128 10.21 14.92 -1.78
N ASN A 129 10.13 14.02 -2.77
CA ASN A 129 9.53 12.70 -2.58
C ASN A 129 10.56 11.72 -1.98
N PHE A 130 10.07 10.76 -1.20
CA PHE A 130 10.78 9.54 -0.86
C PHE A 130 10.71 8.59 -2.06
N ILE A 131 11.87 8.31 -2.66
CA ILE A 131 11.98 7.49 -3.89
C ILE A 131 12.73 6.18 -3.69
N SER A 132 13.29 5.93 -2.50
CA SER A 132 14.00 4.69 -2.18
C SER A 132 13.41 4.01 -0.95
N THR A 133 13.46 2.67 -0.94
CA THR A 133 13.02 1.84 0.19
C THR A 133 13.65 2.28 1.51
N ARG A 134 14.96 2.54 1.51
CA ARG A 134 15.70 2.90 2.73
C ARG A 134 15.24 4.23 3.32
N ASP A 135 15.02 5.23 2.47
CA ASP A 135 14.60 6.56 2.91
C ASP A 135 13.15 6.55 3.40
N SER A 136 12.26 5.91 2.64
CA SER A 136 10.86 5.69 3.01
C SER A 136 10.73 4.94 4.35
N LEU A 137 11.46 3.83 4.53
CA LEU A 137 11.47 3.08 5.80
C LEU A 137 11.96 3.91 6.98
N ARG A 138 12.96 4.77 6.78
CA ARG A 138 13.44 5.64 7.85
C ARG A 138 12.39 6.67 8.22
N ALA A 139 11.76 7.31 7.24
CA ALA A 139 10.67 8.26 7.47
C ALA A 139 9.45 7.59 8.14
N MET A 140 9.08 6.39 7.70
CA MET A 140 8.01 5.59 8.31
C MET A 140 8.33 5.18 9.75
N SER A 141 9.57 4.77 10.02
CA SER A 141 10.02 4.46 11.38
C SER A 141 9.98 5.69 12.29
N LEU A 142 10.43 6.85 11.78
CA LEU A 142 10.40 8.12 12.50
C LEU A 142 8.97 8.51 12.87
N ALA A 143 8.04 8.49 11.90
CA ALA A 143 6.64 8.78 12.13
C ALA A 143 6.01 7.82 13.17
N TYR A 144 6.30 6.52 13.05
CA TYR A 144 5.80 5.50 13.99
C TYR A 144 6.27 5.77 15.43
N TRP A 145 7.57 5.95 15.65
CA TRP A 145 8.11 6.12 17.00
C TRP A 145 7.69 7.44 17.65
N ILE A 146 7.50 8.50 16.85
CA ILE A 146 6.95 9.76 17.36
C ILE A 146 5.47 9.57 17.73
N ALA A 147 4.68 8.89 16.89
CA ALA A 147 3.31 8.52 17.21
C ALA A 147 3.24 7.67 18.48
N ASP A 148 4.16 6.71 18.68
CA ASP A 148 4.23 5.93 19.92
C ASP A 148 4.50 6.81 21.15
N ALA A 149 5.44 7.76 21.05
CA ALA A 149 5.70 8.69 22.15
C ALA A 149 4.45 9.53 22.49
N LEU A 150 3.73 10.03 21.49
CA LEU A 150 2.46 10.75 21.66
C LEU A 150 1.38 9.86 22.28
N HIS A 151 1.27 8.61 21.83
CA HIS A 151 0.33 7.63 22.37
C HIS A 151 0.61 7.32 23.84
N ARG A 152 1.88 7.12 24.23
CA ARG A 152 2.28 6.91 25.63
C ARG A 152 1.99 8.12 26.52
N ASN A 153 1.93 9.33 25.96
CA ASN A 153 1.53 10.54 26.68
C ASN A 153 0.00 10.66 26.80
N ASN A 154 -0.70 10.49 25.69
CA ASN A 154 -2.16 10.52 25.63
C ASN A 154 -2.66 9.33 24.79
N PRO A 155 -3.16 8.26 25.45
CA PRO A 155 -3.58 7.06 24.74
C PRO A 155 -4.59 7.37 23.63
N ALA A 156 -4.24 6.93 22.43
CA ALA A 156 -5.12 6.97 21.27
C ALA A 156 -6.14 5.82 21.36
N CYS A 157 -7.37 6.07 20.93
CA CYS A 157 -8.38 5.04 20.78
C CYS A 157 -8.27 4.31 19.43
N THR A 158 -7.65 4.94 18.41
CA THR A 158 -7.31 4.32 17.12
C THR A 158 -6.25 5.15 16.39
N PHE A 159 -5.59 4.53 15.42
CA PHE A 159 -4.55 5.13 14.59
C PHE A 159 -4.94 5.05 13.12
N HIS A 160 -4.73 6.12 12.35
CA HIS A 160 -4.86 6.11 10.90
C HIS A 160 -3.49 6.32 10.27
N TRP A 161 -2.97 5.28 9.62
CA TRP A 161 -1.76 5.32 8.84
C TRP A 161 -2.10 5.66 7.40
N LEU A 162 -1.89 6.92 7.02
CA LEU A 162 -2.36 7.46 5.74
C LEU A 162 -1.69 6.83 4.51
N PRO A 163 -0.37 6.50 4.50
CA PRO A 163 0.26 5.93 3.31
C PRO A 163 -0.49 4.75 2.70
N SER A 164 -1.04 3.85 3.53
CA SER A 164 -1.82 2.70 3.09
C SER A 164 -3.31 2.78 3.44
N ASP A 165 -3.77 3.94 3.91
CA ASP A 165 -5.12 4.18 4.41
C ASP A 165 -5.57 3.11 5.45
N HIS A 166 -4.68 2.79 6.39
CA HIS A 166 -4.86 1.72 7.36
C HIS A 166 -5.36 2.28 8.69
N LEU A 167 -6.55 1.85 9.11
CA LEU A 167 -7.08 2.16 10.44
C LEU A 167 -6.73 0.99 11.38
N VAL A 168 -6.03 1.28 12.48
CA VAL A 168 -5.37 0.29 13.33
C VAL A 168 -5.77 0.47 14.80
N PRO A 169 -6.20 -0.59 15.50
CA PRO A 169 -6.51 -0.50 16.92
C PRO A 169 -5.22 -0.37 17.77
N PRO A 170 -5.30 0.20 18.98
CA PRO A 170 -4.12 0.47 19.81
C PRO A 170 -3.26 -0.76 20.10
N GLN A 171 -3.88 -1.91 20.34
CA GLN A 171 -3.16 -3.16 20.62
C GLN A 171 -2.29 -3.59 19.43
N THR A 172 -2.81 -3.46 18.20
CA THR A 172 -2.05 -3.79 16.99
C THR A 172 -0.91 -2.79 16.75
N PHE A 173 -1.14 -1.51 17.06
CA PHE A 173 -0.11 -0.48 16.99
C PHE A 173 1.04 -0.79 17.96
N GLU A 174 0.74 -1.09 19.23
CA GLU A 174 1.72 -1.43 20.26
C GLU A 174 2.50 -2.71 19.91
N LEU A 175 1.80 -3.75 19.42
CA LEU A 175 2.42 -5.00 18.99
C LEU A 175 3.41 -4.81 17.83
N ALA A 176 3.17 -3.85 16.93
CA ALA A 176 4.10 -3.54 15.86
C ALA A 176 5.46 -3.08 16.39
N GLY A 177 5.49 -2.28 17.47
CA GLY A 177 6.71 -1.77 18.09
C GLY A 177 7.50 -2.85 18.85
N ALA A 178 6.83 -3.93 19.26
CA ALA A 178 7.46 -5.11 19.86
C ALA A 178 7.93 -6.14 18.83
N SER A 179 7.52 -6.00 17.57
CA SER A 179 7.90 -6.89 16.47
C SER A 179 9.32 -6.60 15.97
N ALA A 180 9.91 -7.57 15.27
CA ALA A 180 11.17 -7.39 14.55
C ALA A 180 11.05 -6.44 13.34
N SER A 181 9.83 -6.16 12.89
CA SER A 181 9.53 -5.29 11.74
C SER A 181 8.20 -4.55 11.94
N LEU A 182 8.15 -3.31 11.45
CA LEU A 182 6.96 -2.46 11.41
C LEU A 182 6.10 -2.68 10.15
N THR A 183 6.51 -3.56 9.23
CA THR A 183 5.80 -3.79 7.95
C THR A 183 4.34 -4.19 8.16
N SER A 184 4.00 -4.93 9.23
CA SER A 184 2.61 -5.29 9.53
C SER A 184 1.71 -4.09 9.83
N PHE A 185 2.28 -2.97 10.28
CA PHE A 185 1.56 -1.72 10.50
C PHE A 185 1.45 -0.91 9.22
N PHE A 186 2.53 -0.85 8.43
CA PHE A 186 2.60 -0.06 7.19
C PHE A 186 1.77 -0.60 6.04
N ILE A 187 1.35 -1.87 6.12
CA ILE A 187 0.58 -2.56 5.09
C ILE A 187 -0.87 -2.71 5.53
N ARG A 188 -1.80 -2.22 4.70
CA ARG A 188 -3.22 -2.57 4.82
C ARG A 188 -3.54 -3.76 3.91
N PRO A 189 -3.98 -4.90 4.47
CA PRO A 189 -4.44 -6.01 3.65
C PRO A 189 -5.75 -5.67 2.92
N TYR A 190 -5.80 -5.78 1.59
CA TYR A 190 -7.04 -5.67 0.82
C TYR A 190 -7.41 -7.02 0.21
N LEU A 191 -8.46 -7.65 0.73
CA LEU A 191 -8.91 -8.97 0.28
C LEU A 191 -9.80 -8.83 -0.96
N TYR A 192 -9.61 -9.72 -1.94
CA TYR A 192 -10.43 -9.79 -3.15
C TYR A 192 -10.82 -11.23 -3.48
N SER A 193 -11.92 -11.41 -4.22
CA SER A 193 -12.35 -12.72 -4.71
C SER A 193 -13.03 -12.57 -6.08
N SER A 194 -12.63 -13.40 -7.04
CA SER A 194 -13.23 -13.49 -8.38
C SER A 194 -14.69 -13.92 -8.32
N ASP A 195 -15.08 -14.65 -7.27
CA ASP A 195 -16.46 -15.09 -7.04
C ASP A 195 -17.33 -13.97 -6.40
N GLY A 196 -16.73 -12.83 -6.05
CA GLY A 196 -17.43 -11.70 -5.42
C GLY A 196 -17.78 -11.91 -3.93
N TYR A 197 -17.39 -13.04 -3.33
CA TYR A 197 -17.65 -13.36 -1.92
C TYR A 197 -16.36 -13.64 -1.16
N ILE A 198 -16.12 -12.87 -0.10
CA ILE A 198 -15.00 -13.08 0.83
C ILE A 198 -15.51 -13.97 1.97
N ASN A 199 -15.14 -15.25 1.96
CA ASN A 199 -15.33 -16.17 3.07
C ASN A 199 -14.18 -17.21 3.12
N GLU A 200 -14.00 -17.90 4.24
CA GLU A 200 -12.88 -18.84 4.44
C GLU A 200 -12.99 -20.11 3.59
N LYS A 201 -14.13 -20.36 2.94
CA LYS A 201 -14.37 -21.55 2.12
C LYS A 201 -13.98 -21.35 0.66
N ASN A 202 -13.94 -20.10 0.21
CA ASN A 202 -13.65 -19.73 -1.17
C ASN A 202 -12.19 -19.33 -1.33
N ALA A 203 -11.70 -19.37 -2.57
CA ALA A 203 -10.41 -18.80 -2.89
C ALA A 203 -10.48 -17.27 -2.75
N VAL A 204 -9.60 -16.73 -1.93
CA VAL A 204 -9.47 -15.29 -1.68
C VAL A 204 -8.04 -14.90 -1.97
N GLY A 205 -7.87 -13.75 -2.62
CA GLY A 205 -6.60 -13.13 -2.91
C GLY A 205 -6.39 -11.92 -2.01
N LEU A 206 -5.16 -11.39 -2.05
CA LEU A 206 -4.77 -10.26 -1.20
C LEU A 206 -3.95 -9.26 -2.01
N VAL A 207 -4.25 -7.98 -1.89
CA VAL A 207 -3.34 -6.90 -2.25
C VAL A 207 -2.75 -6.33 -0.96
N ALA A 208 -1.42 -6.32 -0.86
CA ALA A 208 -0.71 -5.73 0.26
C ALA A 208 -0.57 -4.21 0.04
N ASN A 209 -1.65 -3.45 0.28
CA ASN A 209 -1.66 -2.01 0.04
C ASN A 209 -0.62 -1.30 0.93
N GLY A 210 0.20 -0.43 0.33
CA GLY A 210 1.34 0.21 0.98
C GLY A 210 2.70 -0.42 0.61
N SER A 211 2.70 -1.63 0.04
CA SER A 211 3.93 -2.33 -0.36
C SER A 211 4.69 -1.59 -1.46
N GLN A 212 4.01 -0.82 -2.31
CA GLN A 212 4.61 0.03 -3.34
C GLN A 212 5.53 1.13 -2.78
N TYR A 213 5.41 1.47 -1.50
CA TYR A 213 6.27 2.45 -0.81
C TYR A 213 7.44 1.79 -0.06
N LEU A 214 7.55 0.46 -0.16
CA LEU A 214 8.59 -0.35 0.45
C LEU A 214 9.37 -1.15 -0.59
N LEU A 215 8.71 -1.57 -1.68
CA LEU A 215 9.27 -2.32 -2.79
C LEU A 215 8.99 -1.62 -4.13
N PRO A 216 9.74 -1.95 -5.21
CA PRO A 216 9.56 -1.31 -6.51
C PRO A 216 8.18 -1.49 -7.16
N LYS A 217 7.45 -2.54 -6.75
CA LYS A 217 6.12 -2.88 -7.27
C LYS A 217 5.21 -3.34 -6.12
N PRO A 218 3.89 -3.15 -6.24
CA PRO A 218 2.93 -3.68 -5.29
C PRO A 218 2.99 -5.21 -5.23
N VAL A 219 2.75 -5.76 -4.03
CA VAL A 219 2.67 -7.20 -3.78
C VAL A 219 1.22 -7.65 -3.80
N ILE A 220 0.96 -8.68 -4.61
CA ILE A 220 -0.36 -9.31 -4.77
C ILE A 220 -0.21 -10.80 -4.46
N PHE A 221 -1.11 -11.35 -3.67
CA PHE A 221 -1.23 -12.77 -3.41
C PHE A 221 -2.36 -13.33 -4.25
N LYS A 222 -2.07 -14.33 -5.08
CA LYS A 222 -3.06 -14.98 -5.93
C LYS A 222 -4.12 -15.66 -5.06
N GLU A 223 -5.36 -15.66 -5.55
CA GLU A 223 -6.45 -16.37 -4.92
C GLU A 223 -6.10 -17.82 -4.63
N ALA A 224 -6.29 -18.20 -3.37
CA ALA A 224 -6.07 -19.55 -2.90
C ALA A 224 -7.01 -19.85 -1.73
N GLN A 225 -7.33 -21.13 -1.57
CA GLN A 225 -8.13 -21.60 -0.43
C GLN A 225 -7.20 -21.79 0.79
N VAL A 226 -6.85 -20.68 1.42
CA VAL A 226 -5.96 -20.60 2.60
C VAL A 226 -6.55 -19.64 3.63
N SER A 227 -6.12 -19.71 4.88
CA SER A 227 -6.58 -18.73 5.88
C SER A 227 -6.02 -17.33 5.60
N TYR A 228 -6.80 -16.29 5.91
CA TYR A 228 -6.40 -14.90 5.71
C TYR A 228 -5.16 -14.53 6.52
N ASP A 229 -5.12 -14.98 7.78
CA ASP A 229 -3.97 -14.78 8.67
C ASP A 229 -2.68 -15.33 8.05
N TRP A 230 -2.71 -16.53 7.47
CA TRP A 230 -1.56 -17.10 6.79
C TRP A 230 -1.15 -16.25 5.57
N MET A 231 -2.12 -15.87 4.73
CA MET A 231 -1.84 -15.08 3.51
C MET A 231 -1.22 -13.72 3.84
N ILE A 232 -1.76 -13.03 4.85
CA ILE A 232 -1.26 -11.73 5.33
C ILE A 232 0.16 -11.89 5.89
N LYS A 233 0.39 -12.90 6.74
CA LYS A 233 1.72 -13.18 7.29
C LYS A 233 2.76 -13.45 6.19
N ARG A 234 2.41 -14.22 5.17
CA ARG A 234 3.32 -14.51 4.05
C ARG A 234 3.61 -13.30 3.18
N ALA A 235 2.62 -12.45 2.94
CA ALA A 235 2.84 -11.18 2.23
C ALA A 235 3.81 -10.27 3.00
N ILE A 236 3.62 -10.11 4.32
CA ILE A 236 4.51 -9.31 5.18
C ILE A 236 5.93 -9.90 5.20
N GLN A 237 6.05 -11.23 5.39
CA GLN A 237 7.34 -11.91 5.42
C GLN A 237 8.10 -11.83 4.10
N PHE A 238 7.39 -11.86 2.96
CA PHE A 238 7.98 -11.62 1.65
C PHE A 238 8.55 -10.21 1.55
N ILE A 239 7.79 -9.20 1.98
CA ILE A 239 8.22 -7.79 1.97
C ILE A 239 9.45 -7.61 2.88
N ASP A 240 9.40 -8.10 4.12
CA ASP A 240 10.50 -8.02 5.07
C ASP A 240 11.77 -8.70 4.55
N ARG A 241 11.62 -9.87 3.93
CA ARG A 241 12.74 -10.61 3.32
C ARG A 241 13.36 -9.81 2.18
N ALA A 242 12.56 -9.21 1.31
CA ALA A 242 13.04 -8.41 0.19
C ALA A 242 13.75 -7.12 0.66
N ILE A 243 13.20 -6.44 1.68
CA ILE A 243 13.82 -5.29 2.32
C ILE A 243 15.18 -5.68 2.93
N LYS A 244 15.22 -6.75 3.73
CA LYS A 244 16.43 -7.21 4.40
C LYS A 244 17.54 -7.59 3.42
N ALA A 245 17.17 -8.16 2.27
CA ALA A 245 18.11 -8.54 1.23
C ALA A 245 18.48 -7.38 0.28
N ASP A 246 17.83 -6.21 0.42
CA ASP A 246 17.84 -5.08 -0.54
C ASP A 246 17.64 -5.54 -2.00
N ARG A 247 16.84 -6.59 -2.18
CA ARG A 247 16.50 -7.17 -3.49
C ARG A 247 15.24 -8.01 -3.40
N VAL A 248 14.41 -7.94 -4.43
CA VAL A 248 13.25 -8.82 -4.58
C VAL A 248 13.71 -10.16 -5.16
N PRO A 249 13.17 -11.31 -4.70
CA PRO A 249 13.44 -12.60 -5.32
C PRO A 249 13.17 -12.60 -6.83
N ALA A 250 13.97 -13.37 -7.59
CA ALA A 250 13.86 -13.44 -9.05
C ALA A 250 12.49 -13.99 -9.50
N ASN A 251 12.10 -13.67 -10.74
CA ASN A 251 10.91 -14.26 -11.34
C ASN A 251 10.98 -15.79 -11.38
N GLY A 252 9.91 -16.48 -10.98
CA GLY A 252 9.85 -17.94 -10.83
C GLY A 252 10.58 -18.49 -9.61
N SER A 253 11.20 -17.64 -8.78
CA SER A 253 11.91 -18.13 -7.60
C SER A 253 10.94 -18.57 -6.50
N PRO A 254 11.26 -19.66 -5.79
CA PRO A 254 10.46 -20.11 -4.66
C PRO A 254 10.73 -19.25 -3.42
N PHE A 255 9.65 -18.91 -2.74
CA PHE A 255 9.58 -18.33 -1.41
C PHE A 255 8.82 -19.29 -0.51
N GLY A 256 9.38 -19.64 0.64
CA GLY A 256 8.75 -20.50 1.64
C GLY A 256 9.40 -20.20 2.98
N VAL A 257 8.59 -20.15 4.03
CA VAL A 257 9.06 -19.92 5.39
C VAL A 257 9.03 -21.22 6.19
N ASP A 258 8.00 -22.03 5.98
CA ASP A 258 7.86 -23.31 6.65
C ASP A 258 8.42 -24.47 5.81
N GLU A 259 8.77 -25.57 6.47
CA GLU A 259 9.34 -26.75 5.81
C GLU A 259 8.38 -27.32 4.77
N GLY A 260 8.85 -27.45 3.52
CA GLY A 260 8.05 -27.91 2.39
C GLY A 260 7.08 -26.86 1.82
N GLU A 261 6.99 -25.66 2.38
CA GLU A 261 6.18 -24.59 1.81
C GLU A 261 6.84 -24.00 0.56
N ILE A 262 6.05 -23.84 -0.51
CA ILE A 262 6.50 -23.24 -1.76
C ILE A 262 5.42 -22.26 -2.24
N ILE A 263 5.81 -20.99 -2.29
CA ILE A 263 5.09 -19.86 -2.88
C ILE A 263 5.99 -19.32 -3.98
N GLU A 264 5.55 -19.37 -5.23
CA GLU A 264 6.32 -18.91 -6.37
C GLU A 264 6.12 -17.41 -6.60
N VAL A 265 7.20 -16.70 -6.93
CA VAL A 265 7.19 -15.24 -7.11
C VAL A 265 7.20 -14.92 -8.60
N PHE A 266 6.13 -14.32 -9.11
CA PHE A 266 6.03 -13.86 -10.49
C PHE A 266 6.12 -12.33 -10.58
N HIS A 267 6.92 -11.84 -11.51
CA HIS A 267 7.04 -10.42 -11.81
C HIS A 267 6.08 -10.10 -12.95
N GLN A 268 4.90 -9.58 -12.62
CA GLN A 268 3.90 -9.22 -13.61
C GLN A 268 4.32 -7.92 -14.33
N PRO A 269 4.06 -7.83 -15.65
CA PRO A 269 4.28 -6.60 -16.41
C PRO A 269 3.26 -5.51 -16.00
N PRO A 270 3.51 -4.25 -16.36
CA PRO A 270 2.53 -3.17 -16.28
C PRO A 270 1.18 -3.52 -16.88
N GLU A 271 0.11 -3.19 -16.17
CA GLU A 271 -1.28 -3.32 -16.61
C GLU A 271 -2.10 -2.10 -16.14
N PRO A 272 -3.30 -1.83 -16.69
CA PRO A 272 -4.08 -0.64 -16.32
C PRO A 272 -4.36 -0.51 -14.81
N ALA A 273 -4.56 -1.63 -14.11
CA ALA A 273 -4.76 -1.65 -12.66
C ALA A 273 -3.46 -1.45 -11.86
N ASN A 274 -2.31 -1.86 -12.43
CA ASN A 274 -1.00 -1.77 -11.82
C ASN A 274 0.01 -1.23 -12.87
N PRO A 275 0.09 0.10 -13.08
CA PRO A 275 0.91 0.68 -14.14
C PRO A 275 2.41 0.42 -14.03
N MET A 276 2.90 0.04 -12.85
CA MET A 276 4.30 -0.34 -12.59
C MET A 276 4.52 -1.87 -12.63
N GLY A 277 3.46 -2.64 -12.90
CA GLY A 277 3.40 -4.09 -12.72
C GLY A 277 3.24 -4.47 -11.25
N SER A 278 3.36 -5.76 -10.94
CA SER A 278 3.21 -6.28 -9.57
C SER A 278 4.13 -7.48 -9.29
N TYR A 279 4.35 -7.78 -8.02
CA TYR A 279 4.90 -9.05 -7.57
C TYR A 279 3.74 -9.97 -7.16
N LEU A 280 3.47 -10.98 -7.97
CA LEU A 280 2.41 -11.96 -7.73
C LEU A 280 2.98 -13.17 -6.99
N LEU A 281 2.47 -13.42 -5.80
CA LEU A 281 2.79 -14.59 -4.98
C LEU A 281 1.76 -15.69 -5.24
N VAL A 282 2.24 -16.86 -5.68
CA VAL A 282 1.40 -18.00 -6.06
C VAL A 282 1.72 -19.21 -5.18
N PRO A 283 0.81 -19.64 -4.29
CA PRO A 283 1.04 -20.84 -3.49
C PRO A 283 1.06 -22.08 -4.41
N ARG A 284 2.18 -22.80 -4.42
CA ARG A 284 2.39 -24.02 -5.21
C ARG A 284 2.41 -25.27 -4.33
N ASN A 285 2.99 -25.21 -3.14
CA ASN A 285 2.96 -26.30 -2.18
C ASN A 285 2.70 -25.75 -0.78
N VAL A 286 1.51 -26.00 -0.23
CA VAL A 286 1.14 -25.58 1.13
C VAL A 286 0.35 -26.72 1.79
N PRO A 287 1.05 -27.75 2.32
CA PRO A 287 0.42 -29.01 2.73
C PRO A 287 -0.71 -28.85 3.74
N GLN A 288 -0.60 -27.90 4.67
CA GLN A 288 -1.60 -27.63 5.70
C GLN A 288 -2.96 -27.16 5.16
N PHE A 289 -3.00 -26.66 3.91
CA PHE A 289 -4.23 -26.30 3.21
C PHE A 289 -4.55 -27.26 2.04
N GLY A 290 -3.89 -28.42 1.98
CA GLY A 290 -4.11 -29.41 0.93
C GLY A 290 -3.57 -29.00 -0.46
N ILE A 291 -2.87 -27.87 -0.57
CA ILE A 291 -2.26 -27.42 -1.83
C ILE A 291 -1.00 -28.27 -2.08
N LYS A 292 -1.05 -29.14 -3.09
CA LYS A 292 0.07 -30.02 -3.47
C LYS A 292 0.49 -29.72 -4.90
N GLY A 293 1.66 -29.13 -5.07
CA GLY A 293 2.31 -28.88 -6.34
C GLY A 293 3.81 -29.10 -6.17
N GLY A 294 4.39 -30.00 -6.95
CA GLY A 294 5.83 -30.25 -6.88
C GLY A 294 6.62 -29.10 -7.53
N LEU A 295 7.93 -29.01 -7.20
CA LEU A 295 8.90 -28.18 -7.93
C LEU A 295 8.87 -28.42 -9.46
N HIS A 296 8.30 -29.54 -9.91
CA HIS A 296 8.18 -29.90 -11.33
C HIS A 296 7.16 -29.09 -12.14
N SER A 297 6.41 -28.14 -11.58
CA SER A 297 5.70 -27.15 -12.41
C SER A 297 6.64 -26.10 -13.00
N VAL A 298 7.87 -25.95 -12.47
CA VAL A 298 8.89 -24.98 -12.89
C VAL A 298 9.43 -25.21 -14.32
N LEU A 299 9.10 -26.36 -14.95
CA LEU A 299 9.56 -26.69 -16.31
C LEU A 299 8.43 -26.94 -17.32
N LYS A 300 7.14 -26.74 -16.95
CA LYS A 300 6.01 -27.09 -17.83
C LYS A 300 5.21 -25.93 -18.41
N GLU A 301 5.41 -24.69 -17.99
CA GLU A 301 4.75 -23.55 -18.66
C GLU A 301 5.35 -23.26 -20.06
N ASP A 302 6.59 -23.69 -20.35
CA ASP A 302 7.14 -23.72 -21.72
C ASP A 302 6.56 -24.85 -22.60
N SER A 303 5.90 -25.86 -22.01
CA SER A 303 5.28 -26.96 -22.78
C SER A 303 3.85 -26.67 -23.24
N TYR A 304 3.13 -25.73 -22.59
CA TYR A 304 1.76 -25.40 -23.01
C TYR A 304 1.72 -24.52 -24.27
N GLN A 305 2.75 -23.71 -24.53
CA GLN A 305 2.87 -22.98 -25.79
C GLN A 305 3.32 -23.90 -26.94
N LYS A 306 4.19 -24.88 -26.68
CA LYS A 306 4.59 -25.88 -27.69
C LYS A 306 3.48 -26.85 -28.07
N ASP A 307 2.65 -27.31 -27.12
CA ASP A 307 1.52 -28.20 -27.41
C ASP A 307 0.39 -27.49 -28.18
N GLN A 308 0.21 -26.17 -28.00
CA GLN A 308 -0.74 -25.41 -28.82
C GLN A 308 -0.20 -25.11 -30.23
N GLU A 309 1.10 -24.86 -30.40
CA GLU A 309 1.70 -24.69 -31.73
C GLU A 309 1.81 -26.01 -32.51
N GLU A 310 2.07 -27.16 -31.84
CA GLU A 310 2.09 -28.46 -32.50
C GLU A 310 0.69 -28.96 -32.88
N ARG A 311 -0.33 -28.69 -32.06
CA ARG A 311 -1.74 -28.97 -32.44
C ARG A 311 -2.25 -28.07 -33.57
N SER A 312 -1.69 -26.87 -33.72
CA SER A 312 -2.02 -25.95 -34.82
C SER A 312 -1.31 -26.28 -36.14
N ARG A 313 -0.41 -27.29 -36.16
CA ARG A 313 0.35 -27.70 -37.34
C ARG A 313 -0.10 -29.03 -37.96
N GLN A 314 -1.13 -29.68 -37.43
CA GLN A 314 -1.83 -30.73 -38.16
C GLN A 314 -2.65 -30.07 -39.28
N ARG A 315 -2.08 -30.09 -40.49
CA ARG A 315 -2.72 -29.61 -41.72
C ARG A 315 -4.06 -30.32 -41.89
N LEU A 316 -5.15 -29.56 -41.87
CA LEU A 316 -6.47 -30.02 -42.30
C LEU A 316 -6.32 -30.64 -43.69
N ASN A 317 -6.76 -31.89 -43.84
CA ASN A 317 -6.61 -32.67 -45.06
C ASN A 317 -7.78 -32.37 -45.99
N GLU A 318 -7.52 -31.76 -47.14
CA GLU A 318 -8.56 -31.35 -48.11
C GLU A 318 -9.34 -32.54 -48.72
N ASN A 319 -8.93 -33.79 -48.46
CA ASN A 319 -9.64 -34.99 -48.89
C ASN A 319 -10.44 -35.67 -47.77
N ASP A 320 -10.38 -35.17 -46.52
CA ASP A 320 -11.24 -35.64 -45.44
C ASP A 320 -12.55 -34.83 -45.43
N PRO A 321 -13.74 -35.48 -45.56
CA PRO A 321 -15.02 -34.79 -45.62
C PRO A 321 -15.34 -33.96 -44.35
N ILE A 322 -14.73 -34.27 -43.20
CA ILE A 322 -14.91 -33.50 -41.95
C ILE A 322 -14.07 -32.22 -42.00
N ASP A 323 -12.81 -32.31 -42.41
CA ASP A 323 -11.91 -31.16 -42.53
C ASP A 323 -12.38 -30.19 -43.62
N LEU A 324 -12.95 -30.71 -44.70
CA LEU A 324 -13.55 -29.92 -45.78
C LEU A 324 -14.79 -29.12 -45.30
N ALA A 325 -15.60 -29.72 -44.42
CA ALA A 325 -16.73 -29.02 -43.80
C ALA A 325 -16.26 -27.90 -42.84
N ILE A 326 -15.16 -28.12 -42.10
CA ILE A 326 -14.56 -27.12 -41.22
C ILE A 326 -13.96 -25.96 -42.04
N LEU A 327 -13.25 -26.27 -43.13
CA LEU A 327 -12.69 -25.27 -44.04
C LEU A 327 -13.78 -24.43 -44.72
N ASN A 328 -14.88 -25.05 -45.15
CA ASN A 328 -16.02 -24.33 -45.73
C ASN A 328 -16.73 -23.43 -44.71
N ALA A 329 -16.93 -23.91 -43.48
CA ALA A 329 -17.52 -23.11 -42.40
C ALA A 329 -16.65 -21.91 -42.00
N LEU A 330 -15.31 -22.05 -42.05
CA LEU A 330 -14.37 -20.95 -41.82
C LEU A 330 -14.40 -19.93 -42.97
N ARG A 331 -14.49 -20.39 -44.22
CA ARG A 331 -14.58 -19.53 -45.40
C ARG A 331 -15.88 -18.71 -45.41
N GLU A 332 -17.02 -19.32 -45.08
CA GLU A 332 -18.30 -18.62 -44.89
C GLU A 332 -18.28 -17.59 -43.75
N ARG A 333 -17.56 -17.88 -42.65
CA ARG A 333 -17.41 -16.93 -41.53
C ARG A 333 -16.55 -15.72 -41.91
N MET A 334 -15.52 -15.92 -42.72
CA MET A 334 -14.67 -14.83 -43.19
C MET A 334 -15.37 -13.97 -44.24
N GLU A 335 -16.18 -14.55 -45.13
CA GLU A 335 -17.00 -13.80 -46.09
C GLU A 335 -18.09 -12.97 -45.40
N LYS A 336 -18.69 -13.48 -44.30
CA LYS A 336 -19.63 -12.70 -43.47
C LYS A 336 -18.97 -11.58 -42.65
N ALA A 337 -17.66 -11.66 -42.39
CA ALA A 337 -16.92 -10.64 -41.65
C ALA A 337 -16.46 -9.47 -42.55
N SER A 338 -16.58 -9.59 -43.87
CA SER A 338 -16.17 -8.55 -44.83
C SER A 338 -17.26 -7.55 -45.23
N GLU A 339 -18.49 -7.66 -44.73
CA GLU A 339 -19.51 -6.63 -44.94
C GLU A 339 -19.45 -5.55 -43.84
N PRO A 340 -19.12 -4.29 -44.15
CA PRO A 340 -19.01 -3.23 -43.16
C PRO A 340 -20.40 -2.86 -42.63
N THR A 341 -20.64 -3.16 -41.36
CA THR A 341 -21.87 -2.72 -40.67
C THR A 341 -21.73 -1.23 -40.28
N PRO A 342 -22.66 -0.34 -40.67
CA PRO A 342 -22.59 1.06 -40.31
C PRO A 342 -22.87 1.24 -38.81
N LEU A 343 -21.98 1.97 -38.12
CA LEU A 343 -22.12 2.25 -36.69
C LEU A 343 -23.33 3.18 -36.44
N PRO A 344 -24.19 2.88 -35.45
CA PRO A 344 -25.25 3.79 -35.06
C PRO A 344 -24.66 5.05 -34.40
N ARG A 345 -25.09 6.23 -34.88
CA ARG A 345 -24.88 7.51 -34.20
C ARG A 345 -25.60 7.49 -32.85
N VAL A 346 -24.84 7.38 -31.77
CA VAL A 346 -25.35 7.66 -30.42
C VAL A 346 -25.43 9.17 -30.26
N LYS A 347 -26.66 9.68 -30.21
CA LYS A 347 -26.99 11.05 -29.83
C LYS A 347 -26.50 11.32 -28.40
N ASP A 348 -25.98 12.52 -28.22
CA ASP A 348 -25.55 13.13 -26.96
C ASP A 348 -26.33 12.65 -25.73
N ARG A 349 -25.68 11.84 -24.90
CA ARG A 349 -25.86 11.91 -23.45
C ARG A 349 -24.65 12.61 -22.89
N ARG A 350 -24.84 13.90 -22.58
CA ARG A 350 -23.92 14.74 -21.81
C ARG A 350 -23.50 13.98 -20.53
N MET A 351 -22.30 13.42 -20.55
CA MET A 351 -21.52 13.25 -19.33
C MET A 351 -20.96 14.63 -19.01
N GLY A 352 -21.37 15.17 -17.87
CA GLY A 352 -20.86 16.44 -17.35
C GLY A 352 -19.33 16.42 -17.20
N PRO A 353 -18.72 17.60 -17.06
CA PRO A 353 -17.27 17.74 -17.10
C PRO A 353 -16.59 16.89 -16.04
N ARG A 354 -15.51 16.22 -16.47
CA ARG A 354 -14.45 15.70 -15.61
C ARG A 354 -14.00 16.81 -14.66
N GLU A 355 -14.36 16.71 -13.40
CA GLU A 355 -13.57 17.32 -12.34
C GLU A 355 -12.28 16.50 -12.23
N THR A 356 -11.20 17.15 -12.64
CA THR A 356 -9.84 16.79 -12.27
C THR A 356 -9.78 16.67 -10.76
N HIS A 357 -9.40 15.50 -10.25
CA HIS A 357 -8.99 15.37 -8.85
C HIS A 357 -7.72 16.21 -8.66
N GLU A 358 -7.92 17.48 -8.31
CA GLU A 358 -6.93 18.27 -7.58
C GLU A 358 -6.65 17.55 -6.27
N ALA A 359 -5.37 17.45 -5.96
CA ALA A 359 -4.88 17.06 -4.65
C ALA A 359 -5.64 17.86 -3.58
N ALA A 360 -6.09 17.19 -2.53
CA ALA A 360 -6.60 17.85 -1.33
C ALA A 360 -5.43 18.56 -0.63
N THR A 361 -5.05 19.73 -1.15
CA THR A 361 -4.32 20.75 -0.41
C THR A 361 -5.21 21.23 0.72
N PHE A 362 -4.86 20.89 1.95
CA PHE A 362 -5.37 21.55 3.14
C PHE A 362 -5.14 23.07 3.00
N GLY A 363 -6.21 23.83 3.17
CA GLY A 363 -6.31 25.21 2.72
C GLY A 363 -5.33 26.19 3.37
N ARG A 364 -4.65 26.97 2.51
CA ARG A 364 -4.14 28.30 2.86
C ARG A 364 -5.30 29.15 3.41
N ARG A 365 -5.27 29.54 4.68
CA ARG A 365 -6.17 30.55 5.22
C ARG A 365 -5.71 31.94 4.82
N LYS A 366 -6.64 32.67 4.19
CA LYS A 366 -6.56 34.12 3.96
C LYS A 366 -6.53 34.86 5.28
N THR A 367 -5.54 35.73 5.41
CA THR A 367 -5.51 36.85 6.36
C THR A 367 -6.80 37.67 6.25
N PHE A 368 -7.55 37.80 7.34
CA PHE A 368 -8.51 38.90 7.48
C PHE A 368 -7.94 39.92 8.45
N GLY A 369 -7.75 41.13 7.91
CA GLY A 369 -7.24 42.29 8.62
C GLY A 369 -8.23 42.83 9.65
N LYS A 370 -7.63 43.53 10.61
CA LYS A 370 -8.27 44.39 11.60
C LYS A 370 -9.36 45.27 11.01
N ARG A 371 -10.53 45.29 11.64
CA ARG A 371 -11.07 46.46 12.35
C ARG A 371 -12.19 46.05 13.29
#